data_AF-A0A4Q0IBW4-F1
#
_entry.id   AF-A0A4Q0IBW4-F1
#
_cell.length_a   1.000
_cell.length_b   1.000
_cell.length_c   1.000
_cell.angle_alpha   90.00
_cell.angle_beta   90.00
_cell.angle_gamma   90.00
#
_symmetry.space_group_name_H-M   'P 1'
#
loop_
_entity.id
_entity.type
_entity.pdbx_description
1 polymer ?
#
loop_
_entity_poly.entity_id
_entity_poly.type
_entity_poly.pdbx_seq_one_letter_code
_entity_poly.pdbx_strand_id
1 'polypeptide(L)'
;PSVPTRRSSDRRQEPYTNVITWVYDGGSYTPVAKLTEEDSYSIVQDYMGTPIQALDSKGEVVWDCILDIYGDVLELRGKRDFIPFRFQGQYEDGETGLYYNRFRYYSPHTGNY
;
A
#
# COMPACT_ATOMS: atom_id res chain seq x y z
N PRO A 1 23.82 -31.92 -44.40
CA PRO A 1 23.05 -30.76 -43.90
C PRO A 1 22.68 -30.95 -42.41
N SER A 2 23.28 -30.14 -41.55
CA SER A 2 23.15 -30.20 -40.08
C SER A 2 21.92 -29.40 -39.62
N VAL A 3 21.03 -30.01 -38.84
CA VAL A 3 19.85 -29.35 -38.25
C VAL A 3 20.31 -28.46 -37.08
N PRO A 4 19.84 -27.21 -36.93
CA PRO A 4 20.21 -26.38 -35.80
C PRO A 4 19.38 -26.76 -34.56
N THR A 5 20.07 -27.06 -33.47
CA THR A 5 19.47 -27.33 -32.16
C THR A 5 18.84 -26.05 -31.59
N ARG A 6 17.53 -26.10 -31.29
CA ARG A 6 16.80 -25.02 -30.63
C ARG A 6 17.38 -24.79 -29.23
N ARG A 7 18.01 -23.64 -28.99
CA ARG A 7 18.39 -23.23 -27.61
C ARG A 7 17.12 -23.11 -26.78
N SER A 8 16.99 -23.94 -25.75
CA SER A 8 15.99 -23.74 -24.71
C SER A 8 16.31 -22.42 -24.01
N SER A 9 15.41 -21.44 -24.09
CA SER A 9 15.48 -20.24 -23.27
C SER A 9 15.28 -20.65 -21.81
N ASP A 10 16.37 -20.72 -21.06
CA ASP A 10 16.36 -20.84 -19.62
C ASP A 10 15.70 -19.56 -19.06
N ARG A 11 14.39 -19.62 -18.79
CA ARG A 11 13.67 -18.57 -18.08
C ARG A 11 14.15 -18.60 -16.63
N ARG A 12 15.28 -17.95 -16.36
CA ARG A 12 15.61 -17.59 -14.98
C ARG A 12 14.48 -16.71 -14.48
N GLN A 13 13.79 -17.21 -13.45
CA GLN A 13 12.81 -16.42 -12.72
C GLN A 13 13.59 -15.28 -12.06
N GLU A 14 13.28 -14.04 -12.42
CA GLU A 14 13.88 -12.89 -11.74
C GLU A 14 13.53 -12.98 -10.25
N PRO A 15 14.50 -12.79 -9.33
CA PRO A 15 14.19 -12.80 -7.92
C PRO A 15 13.22 -11.65 -7.62
N TYR A 16 12.09 -11.98 -7.00
CA TYR A 16 11.20 -10.96 -6.47
C TYR A 16 11.86 -10.36 -5.24
N THR A 17 12.56 -9.23 -5.41
CA THR A 17 13.12 -8.45 -4.31
C THR A 17 12.16 -7.33 -3.93
N ASN A 18 12.12 -6.95 -2.66
CA ASN A 18 11.26 -5.87 -2.13
C ASN A 18 9.77 -6.20 -2.24
N VAL A 19 9.41 -7.48 -2.05
CA VAL A 19 8.01 -7.88 -2.04
C VAL A 19 7.32 -7.31 -0.80
N ILE A 20 6.21 -6.61 -1.02
CA ILE A 20 5.33 -6.14 0.05
C ILE A 20 4.04 -6.95 -0.03
N THR A 21 3.66 -7.61 1.06
CA THR A 21 2.38 -8.29 1.20
C THR A 21 1.47 -7.48 2.12
N TRP A 22 0.29 -7.14 1.64
CA TRP A 22 -0.75 -6.48 2.42
C TRP A 22 -1.77 -7.51 2.89
N VAL A 23 -2.05 -7.53 4.19
CA VAL A 23 -3.07 -8.40 4.80
C VAL A 23 -4.31 -7.56 5.10
N TYR A 24 -5.49 -8.11 4.82
CA TYR A 24 -6.78 -7.45 5.03
C TYR A 24 -7.65 -8.26 5.99
N ASP A 25 -8.63 -7.62 6.62
CA ASP A 25 -9.55 -8.24 7.60
C ASP A 25 -10.45 -9.36 7.03
N GLY A 26 -10.50 -9.52 5.70
CA GLY A 26 -11.28 -10.52 4.98
C GLY A 26 -12.75 -10.16 4.74
N GLY A 27 -13.28 -9.12 5.39
CA GLY A 27 -14.65 -8.64 5.24
C GLY A 27 -14.77 -7.31 4.51
N SER A 28 -13.67 -6.55 4.41
CA SER A 28 -13.61 -5.21 3.83
C SER A 28 -12.29 -4.96 3.09
N TYR A 29 -12.07 -3.72 2.65
CA TYR A 29 -10.81 -3.28 2.05
C TYR A 29 -9.84 -2.69 3.08
N THR A 30 -10.00 -3.06 4.35
CA THR A 30 -9.24 -2.50 5.45
C THR A 30 -7.93 -3.26 5.66
N PRO A 31 -6.76 -2.62 5.47
CA PRO A 31 -5.48 -3.28 5.66
C PRO A 31 -5.17 -3.39 7.16
N VAL A 32 -4.78 -4.58 7.59
CA VAL A 32 -4.48 -4.90 9.01
C VAL A 32 -3.00 -5.19 9.26
N ALA A 33 -2.24 -5.56 8.20
CA ALA A 33 -0.80 -5.72 8.32
C ALA A 33 -0.07 -5.45 7.00
N LYS A 34 1.19 -5.03 7.12
CA LYS A 34 2.17 -4.95 6.04
C LYS A 34 3.31 -5.90 6.35
N LEU A 35 3.61 -6.82 5.44
CA LEU A 35 4.73 -7.75 5.56
C LEU A 35 5.76 -7.42 4.49
N THR A 36 7.02 -7.36 4.89
CA THR A 36 8.17 -7.12 4.02
C THR A 36 9.23 -8.18 4.30
N GLU A 37 10.32 -8.18 3.52
CA GLU A 37 11.49 -9.01 3.81
C GLU A 37 12.20 -8.59 5.11
N GLU A 38 12.09 -7.32 5.49
CA GLU A 38 12.81 -6.71 6.61
C GLU A 38 12.05 -6.87 7.93
N ASP A 39 10.73 -6.68 7.90
CA ASP A 39 9.88 -6.69 9.10
C ASP A 39 8.39 -6.94 8.81
N SER A 40 7.61 -7.15 9.87
CA SER A 40 6.15 -7.14 9.89
C SER A 40 5.62 -5.94 10.65
N TYR A 41 4.56 -5.33 10.11
CA TYR A 41 3.93 -4.15 10.70
C TYR A 41 2.45 -4.39 10.95
N SER A 42 2.02 -4.13 12.18
CA SER A 42 0.59 -4.12 12.55
C SER A 42 0.00 -2.76 12.20
N ILE A 43 -1.14 -2.75 11.53
CA ILE A 43 -1.83 -1.52 11.12
C ILE A 43 -3.03 -1.31 12.04
N VAL A 44 -3.10 -0.12 12.64
CA VAL A 44 -4.23 0.33 13.44
C VAL A 44 -5.10 1.22 12.57
N GLN A 45 -6.40 0.99 12.66
CA GLN A 45 -7.42 1.67 11.86
C GLN A 45 -8.45 2.37 12.75
N ASP A 46 -9.11 3.38 12.19
CA ASP A 46 -10.30 3.97 12.80
C ASP A 46 -11.55 3.09 12.62
N TYR A 47 -12.70 3.58 13.08
CA TYR A 47 -13.98 2.87 12.96
C TYR A 47 -14.48 2.71 11.50
N MET A 48 -13.92 3.48 10.56
CA MET A 48 -14.23 3.39 9.13
C MET A 48 -13.23 2.50 8.39
N GLY A 49 -12.20 1.95 9.03
CA GLY A 49 -11.16 1.17 8.38
C GLY A 49 -10.10 2.01 7.68
N THR A 50 -10.00 3.30 8.02
CA THR A 50 -8.91 4.17 7.56
C THR A 50 -7.66 3.85 8.37
N PRO A 51 -6.50 3.53 7.75
CA PRO A 51 -5.26 3.35 8.47
C PRO A 51 -4.81 4.65 9.13
N ILE A 52 -4.60 4.63 10.44
CA ILE A 52 -4.18 5.81 11.21
C ILE A 52 -2.78 5.64 11.81
N GLN A 53 -2.32 4.41 12.02
CA GLN A 53 -1.02 4.14 12.61
C GLN A 53 -0.46 2.78 12.19
N ALA A 54 0.87 2.63 12.18
CA ALA A 54 1.52 1.34 12.08
C ALA A 54 2.64 1.16 13.11
N LEU A 55 2.70 -0.04 13.66
CA LEU A 55 3.67 -0.48 14.65
C LEU A 55 4.57 -1.55 14.03
N ASP A 56 5.87 -1.48 14.30
CA ASP A 56 6.82 -2.52 13.91
C ASP A 56 6.69 -3.79 14.78
N SER A 57 7.51 -4.81 14.51
CA SER A 57 7.49 -6.08 15.27
C SER A 57 7.88 -5.94 16.74
N LYS A 58 8.45 -4.79 17.14
CA LYS A 58 8.79 -4.47 18.55
C LYS A 58 7.67 -3.70 19.24
N GLY A 59 6.63 -3.30 18.51
CA GLY A 59 5.52 -2.50 19.01
C GLY A 59 5.82 -0.99 19.01
N GLU A 60 6.82 -0.54 18.27
CA GLU A 60 7.14 0.89 18.15
C GLU A 60 6.39 1.52 16.98
N VAL A 61 5.87 2.74 17.18
CA VAL A 61 5.16 3.47 16.12
C VAL A 61 6.16 3.97 15.07
N VAL A 62 6.05 3.43 13.86
CA VAL A 62 6.91 3.78 12.71
C VAL A 62 6.22 4.67 11.69
N TRP A 63 4.89 4.71 11.72
CA TRP A 63 4.07 5.52 10.83
C TRP A 63 2.78 5.95 11.54
N ASP A 64 2.34 7.19 11.32
CA ASP A 64 1.11 7.74 11.88
C ASP A 64 0.54 8.78 10.91
N CYS A 65 -0.78 8.81 10.71
CA CYS A 65 -1.42 9.67 9.73
C CYS A 65 -2.79 10.14 10.19
N ILE A 66 -3.03 11.44 10.07
CA ILE A 66 -4.32 12.07 10.33
C ILE A 66 -4.84 12.64 9.02
N LEU A 67 -6.07 12.26 8.65
CA LEU A 67 -6.75 12.78 7.48
C LEU A 67 -7.80 13.83 7.87
N ASP A 68 -8.09 14.76 6.98
CA ASP A 68 -9.25 15.63 7.10
C ASP A 68 -10.55 14.91 6.67
N ILE A 69 -11.67 15.64 6.69
CA ILE A 69 -12.99 15.11 6.33
C ILE A 69 -13.11 14.70 4.85
N TYR A 70 -12.21 15.17 3.99
CA TYR A 70 -12.13 14.82 2.57
C TYR A 70 -11.01 13.81 2.30
N GLY A 71 -10.28 13.35 3.31
CA GLY A 71 -9.22 12.37 3.18
C GLY A 71 -7.85 12.98 2.83
N ASP A 72 -7.71 14.31 2.81
CA ASP A 72 -6.39 14.92 2.64
C ASP A 72 -5.55 14.73 3.90
N VAL A 73 -4.24 14.60 3.74
CA VAL A 73 -3.34 14.34 4.86
C VAL A 73 -3.06 15.65 5.60
N LEU A 74 -3.54 15.74 6.83
CA LEU A 74 -3.28 16.87 7.73
C LEU A 74 -1.93 16.73 8.44
N GLU A 75 -1.68 15.55 8.99
CA GLU A 75 -0.45 15.23 9.72
C GLU A 75 0.06 13.85 9.31
N LEU A 76 1.38 13.72 9.23
CA LEU A 76 2.03 12.48 8.84
C LEU A 76 3.38 12.34 9.56
N ARG A 77 3.56 11.23 10.27
CA ARG A 77 4.86 10.75 10.76
C ARG A 77 5.31 9.57 9.91
N GLY A 78 6.57 9.59 9.46
CA GLY A 78 7.14 8.53 8.62
C GLY A 78 7.02 8.85 7.13
N LYS A 79 7.28 7.85 6.28
CA LYS A 79 7.19 8.03 4.81
C LYS A 79 5.73 7.94 4.35
N ARG A 80 5.31 8.84 3.46
CA ARG A 80 3.91 8.94 2.98
C ARG A 80 3.43 7.69 2.24
N ASP A 81 4.33 7.06 1.50
CA ASP A 81 4.13 5.83 0.75
C ASP A 81 4.31 4.57 1.59
N PHE A 82 4.67 4.70 2.88
CA PHE A 82 4.82 3.55 3.76
C PHE A 82 3.51 2.77 3.88
N ILE A 83 2.39 3.48 4.00
CA ILE A 83 1.03 2.96 3.80
C ILE A 83 0.34 3.87 2.77
N PRO A 84 0.16 3.40 1.52
CA PRO A 84 -0.43 4.20 0.45
C PRO A 84 -1.97 4.16 0.46
N PHE A 85 -2.59 3.69 1.55
CA PHE A 85 -4.04 3.59 1.65
C PHE A 85 -4.63 4.76 2.43
N ARG A 86 -5.79 5.25 2.00
CA ARG A 86 -6.52 6.38 2.61
C ARG A 86 -7.86 5.87 3.13
N PHE A 87 -8.98 6.42 2.70
CA PHE A 87 -10.27 5.79 2.99
C PHE A 87 -10.37 4.39 2.35
N GLN A 88 -11.31 3.55 2.82
CA GLN A 88 -11.43 2.17 2.34
C GLN A 88 -11.46 2.09 0.80
N GLY A 89 -10.55 1.29 0.24
CA GLY A 89 -10.43 1.08 -1.19
C GLY A 89 -9.63 2.14 -1.95
N GLN A 90 -9.17 3.20 -1.28
CA GLN A 90 -8.34 4.25 -1.87
C GLN A 90 -6.87 3.89 -1.82
N TYR A 91 -6.22 3.96 -2.98
CA TYR A 91 -4.76 3.95 -3.10
C TYR A 91 -4.29 5.35 -3.52
N GLU A 92 -3.44 6.00 -2.73
CA GLU A 92 -2.81 7.24 -3.15
C GLU A 92 -1.76 6.97 -4.22
N ASP A 93 -1.98 7.57 -5.39
CA ASP A 93 -0.98 7.67 -6.43
C ASP A 93 -0.04 8.83 -6.10
N GLY A 94 1.19 8.49 -5.71
CA GLY A 94 2.21 9.47 -5.34
C GLY A 94 2.69 10.36 -6.48
N GLU A 95 2.42 10.02 -7.75
CA GLU A 95 2.77 10.86 -8.89
C GLU A 95 1.77 12.01 -9.07
N THR A 96 0.48 11.72 -8.90
CA THR A 96 -0.61 12.68 -9.15
C THR A 96 -1.14 13.33 -7.87
N GLY A 97 -0.92 12.72 -6.71
CA GLY A 97 -1.59 13.08 -5.45
C GLY A 97 -3.08 12.74 -5.42
N LEU A 98 -3.59 12.04 -6.44
CA LEU A 98 -4.98 11.59 -6.51
C LEU A 98 -5.13 10.21 -5.89
N TYR A 99 -6.32 9.94 -5.39
CA TYR A 99 -6.64 8.66 -4.78
C TYR A 99 -7.38 7.77 -5.77
N TYR A 100 -6.71 6.73 -6.22
CA TYR A 100 -7.28 5.74 -7.12
C TYR A 100 -8.27 4.82 -6.39
N ASN A 101 -9.49 4.80 -6.88
CA ASN A 101 -10.56 3.90 -6.49
C ASN A 101 -10.98 3.07 -7.71
N ARG A 102 -10.23 2.01 -8.01
CA ARG A 102 -10.50 0.99 -9.06
C ARG A 102 -10.76 1.47 -10.49
N PHE A 103 -11.68 2.39 -10.74
CA PHE A 103 -12.01 2.94 -12.06
C PHE A 103 -12.13 4.47 -12.06
N ARG A 104 -11.90 5.12 -10.91
CA ARG A 104 -12.02 6.57 -10.76
C ARG A 104 -10.89 7.10 -9.88
N TYR A 105 -10.50 8.35 -10.11
CA TYR A 105 -9.58 9.07 -9.26
C TYR A 105 -10.37 10.04 -8.41
N TYR A 106 -9.98 10.18 -7.15
CA TYR A 106 -10.59 11.11 -6.21
C TYR A 106 -9.54 12.15 -5.83
N SER A 107 -9.92 13.42 -5.89
CA SER A 107 -9.10 14.53 -5.44
C SER A 107 -9.46 14.86 -3.99
N PRO A 108 -8.59 14.58 -3.00
CA PRO A 108 -8.84 14.95 -1.61
C PRO A 108 -8.89 16.47 -1.42
N HIS A 109 -8.10 17.20 -2.21
CA HIS A 109 -8.06 18.67 -2.16
C HIS A 109 -9.39 19.33 -2.55
N THR A 110 -10.10 18.77 -3.54
CA THR A 110 -11.40 19.31 -4.00
C THR A 110 -12.59 18.53 -3.46
N GLY A 111 -12.37 17.38 -2.83
CA GLY A 111 -13.41 16.52 -2.27
C GLY A 111 -14.24 15.76 -3.32
N ASN A 112 -13.74 15.56 -4.54
CA ASN A 112 -14.53 15.06 -5.68
C ASN A 112 -13.82 13.97 -6.49
N TYR A 113 -14.62 13.16 -7.22
CA TYR A 113 -14.17 12.20 -8.23
C TYR A 113 -14.02 12.83 -9.62
#